data_AF-A0A7U9RKH9-F1
#
_entry.id   AF-A0A7U9RKH9-F1
#
_cell.length_a   1.000
_cell.length_b   1.000
_cell.length_c   1.000
_cell.angle_alpha   90.00
_cell.angle_beta   90.00
_cell.angle_gamma   90.00
#
_symmetry.space_group_name_H-M   'P 1'
#
loop_
_entity.id
_entity.type
_entity.pdbx_description
1 polymer ?
#
loop_
_entity_poly.entity_id
_entity_poly.type
_entity_poly.pdbx_seq_one_letter_code
_entity_poly.pdbx_strand_id
1 'polypeptide(L)'
;MYEPTRSEWEKSPEPAYGEGGSNSTDLKCVFSKRVCGDGVGRSEILKDGRLFDFWGEGYIQTNSGFVTGFRNAYNINHQYQLVSNGPNKYRKIPNRIPVEHYEGYNLKRYISNGAAHYVTLMGAPLTVETGKEIARILNKEDGVFLYFSSDEKEELLSLKNKINPGFKEEGFCFLDKELYRRVDAEIEPELEYRYISIPIGFVYMAADRLLKLVITHYANLMGEEIANILYGFYERKMTSQWKRLIDYLRGREKDGAILEPLDILCKNADRYLCIVPFLNYLKEKANIFYYMKKVYGLNEYAYLSRFFEQWKPDMTKVLFYSRYGTIRNLEFDRYLKLPKKRVDRDDDKPVYGGSAKRGVETGEEGRFQWRMVPVSITKTETIVSIWNAAFNMPLKLPKGMIDRDGDRPAYGGSTKRGIESDSKQRFYWKIENVNRYGTDFYTLTNVAYDMPLKLPVAMVDKEDDQPAYGGSPKRKIERNQERRFYWCIQAVEECSCTVKKQTTENKR
;
A
#
# COMPACT_ATOMS: atom_id res chain seq x y z
N MET A 1 -21.51 16.98 -26.89
CA MET A 1 -22.01 15.68 -26.38
C MET A 1 -23.34 15.42 -27.07
N TYR A 2 -23.61 14.21 -27.55
CA TYR A 2 -24.94 13.90 -28.09
C TYR A 2 -25.87 13.62 -26.90
N GLU A 3 -26.98 14.35 -26.82
CA GLU A 3 -28.00 14.16 -25.78
C GLU A 3 -29.17 13.39 -26.38
N PRO A 4 -29.43 12.14 -25.93
CA PRO A 4 -30.55 11.37 -26.43
C PRO A 4 -31.87 12.11 -26.16
N THR A 5 -32.75 12.10 -27.14
CA THR A 5 -34.14 12.55 -26.97
C THR A 5 -34.88 11.60 -26.03
N ARG A 6 -35.99 12.08 -25.45
CA ARG A 6 -36.89 11.23 -24.66
C ARG A 6 -37.29 9.95 -25.40
N SER A 7 -37.63 10.05 -26.69
CA SER A 7 -38.04 8.88 -27.48
C SER A 7 -36.91 7.87 -27.66
N GLU A 8 -35.67 8.33 -27.84
CA GLU A 8 -34.52 7.44 -27.97
C GLU A 8 -34.23 6.74 -26.63
N TRP A 9 -34.29 7.48 -25.53
CA TRP A 9 -34.10 6.92 -24.20
C TRP A 9 -35.18 5.88 -23.83
N GLU A 10 -36.45 6.17 -24.13
CA GLU A 10 -37.57 5.24 -23.87
C GLU A 10 -37.42 3.91 -24.62
N LYS A 11 -36.89 3.96 -25.86
CA LYS A 11 -36.63 2.79 -26.71
C LYS A 11 -35.33 2.07 -26.40
N SER A 12 -34.46 2.66 -25.58
CA SER A 12 -33.15 2.10 -25.28
C SER A 12 -33.26 0.88 -24.36
N PRO A 13 -32.36 -0.11 -24.50
CA PRO A 13 -32.41 -1.30 -23.66
C PRO A 13 -32.24 -0.97 -22.18
N GLU A 14 -32.84 -1.81 -21.33
CA GLU A 14 -32.77 -1.69 -19.87
C GLU A 14 -31.32 -1.81 -19.34
N PRO A 15 -31.03 -1.32 -18.12
CA PRO A 15 -29.71 -1.44 -17.56
C PRO A 15 -29.26 -2.90 -17.44
N ALA A 16 -27.99 -3.16 -17.73
CA ALA A 16 -27.37 -4.47 -17.64
C ALA A 16 -27.04 -4.83 -16.19
N TYR A 17 -28.05 -5.25 -15.42
CA TYR A 17 -27.82 -5.80 -14.08
C TYR A 17 -27.28 -7.23 -14.20
N GLY A 18 -26.09 -7.52 -13.67
CA GLY A 18 -25.51 -8.88 -13.62
C GLY A 18 -24.92 -9.48 -14.92
N GLU A 19 -24.93 -8.79 -16.07
CA GLU A 19 -24.28 -9.31 -17.29
C GLU A 19 -22.76 -9.04 -17.26
N GLY A 20 -22.02 -9.91 -16.55
CA GLY A 20 -20.56 -9.82 -16.41
C GLY A 20 -19.93 -10.79 -15.41
N GLY A 21 -20.66 -11.81 -14.94
CA GLY A 21 -20.11 -12.86 -14.07
C GLY A 21 -20.04 -12.50 -12.57
N SER A 22 -20.67 -11.43 -12.10
CA SER A 22 -20.80 -11.15 -10.67
C SER A 22 -22.18 -11.57 -10.14
N ASN A 23 -22.21 -12.23 -8.97
CA ASN A 23 -23.41 -12.44 -8.17
C ASN A 23 -24.19 -11.12 -8.06
N SER A 24 -25.37 -11.00 -8.67
CA SER A 24 -26.07 -9.70 -8.78
C SER A 24 -26.70 -9.27 -7.45
N THR A 25 -25.87 -8.70 -6.58
CA THR A 25 -26.29 -7.82 -5.48
C THR A 25 -26.51 -6.38 -5.96
N ASP A 26 -26.48 -6.14 -7.28
CA ASP A 26 -26.69 -4.82 -7.86
C ASP A 26 -27.95 -4.19 -7.27
N LEU A 27 -27.77 -3.02 -6.67
CA LEU A 27 -28.89 -2.19 -6.24
C LEU A 27 -29.85 -2.03 -7.43
N LYS A 28 -31.15 -2.05 -7.16
CA LYS A 28 -32.18 -1.75 -8.17
C LYS A 28 -32.88 -0.48 -7.74
N CYS A 29 -32.31 0.66 -8.14
CA CYS A 29 -32.94 1.96 -7.91
C CYS A 29 -34.23 2.07 -8.71
N VAL A 30 -35.35 2.33 -8.02
CA VAL A 30 -36.68 2.49 -8.63
C VAL A 30 -36.73 3.66 -9.63
N PHE A 31 -35.80 4.60 -9.53
CA PHE A 31 -35.73 5.79 -10.39
C PHE A 31 -35.05 5.56 -11.73
N SER A 32 -34.34 4.44 -11.93
CA SER A 32 -33.58 4.21 -13.16
C SER A 32 -34.45 4.11 -14.42
N LYS A 33 -35.76 3.86 -14.23
CA LYS A 33 -36.75 3.73 -15.31
C LYS A 33 -37.68 4.94 -15.40
N ARG A 34 -37.47 5.97 -14.57
CA ARG A 34 -38.33 7.16 -14.51
C ARG A 34 -37.63 8.36 -15.12
N VAL A 35 -38.43 9.26 -15.67
CA VAL A 35 -38.01 10.60 -16.05
C VAL A 35 -38.30 11.56 -14.89
N CYS A 36 -37.73 12.75 -14.94
CA CYS A 36 -38.03 13.75 -13.92
C CYS A 36 -39.51 14.12 -13.96
N GLY A 37 -40.14 14.20 -12.79
CA GLY A 37 -41.56 14.55 -12.67
C GLY A 37 -42.51 13.34 -12.61
N ASP A 38 -42.06 12.14 -12.98
CA ASP A 38 -42.80 10.91 -12.68
C ASP A 38 -42.89 10.78 -11.15
N GLY A 39 -44.10 10.88 -10.60
CA GLY A 39 -44.34 11.00 -9.16
C GLY A 39 -43.46 10.09 -8.31
N VAL A 40 -42.72 10.69 -7.37
CA VAL A 40 -41.89 9.97 -6.40
C VAL A 40 -42.64 9.93 -5.08
N GLY A 41 -43.00 8.73 -4.62
CA GLY A 41 -43.60 8.56 -3.30
C GLY A 41 -42.60 8.92 -2.20
N ARG A 42 -43.05 9.53 -1.11
CA ARG A 42 -42.18 9.85 0.05
C ARG A 42 -41.45 8.62 0.62
N SER A 43 -42.02 7.42 0.45
CA SER A 43 -41.43 6.14 0.85
C SER A 43 -40.27 5.69 -0.03
N GLU A 44 -40.11 6.27 -1.23
CA GLU A 44 -39.07 5.90 -2.20
C GLU A 44 -37.79 6.74 -2.04
N ILE A 45 -37.81 7.76 -1.18
CA ILE A 45 -36.65 8.61 -0.89
C ILE A 45 -35.55 7.76 -0.24
N LEU A 46 -34.36 7.79 -0.83
CA LEU A 46 -33.17 7.11 -0.34
C LEU A 46 -32.72 7.77 0.97
N LYS A 47 -32.75 7.01 2.06
CA LYS A 47 -32.35 7.44 3.40
C LYS A 47 -30.94 7.01 3.80
N ASP A 48 -30.45 5.95 3.16
CA ASP A 48 -29.13 5.39 3.38
C ASP A 48 -28.64 4.83 2.03
N GLY A 49 -27.54 5.38 1.55
CA GLY A 49 -26.89 4.99 0.32
C GLY A 49 -25.37 5.02 0.51
N ARG A 50 -24.74 3.87 0.27
CA ARG A 50 -23.28 3.75 0.45
C ARG A 50 -22.52 4.70 -0.48
N LEU A 51 -22.85 4.71 -1.78
CA LEU A 51 -22.11 5.49 -2.79
C LEU A 51 -23.07 6.20 -3.77
N PHE A 52 -22.86 7.50 -3.97
CA PHE A 52 -23.52 8.31 -5.00
C PHE A 52 -22.49 8.85 -5.98
N ASP A 53 -22.70 8.61 -7.28
CA ASP A 53 -21.77 9.02 -8.33
C ASP A 53 -22.39 10.11 -9.21
N PHE A 54 -21.90 11.34 -9.05
CA PHE A 54 -22.35 12.49 -9.84
C PHE A 54 -21.82 12.38 -11.26
N TRP A 55 -22.76 12.40 -12.21
CA TRP A 55 -22.55 12.22 -13.64
C TRP A 55 -22.02 10.83 -14.02
N GLY A 56 -22.12 9.88 -13.09
CA GLY A 56 -21.76 8.48 -13.32
C GLY A 56 -22.64 7.81 -14.37
N GLU A 57 -22.07 6.86 -15.09
CA GLU A 57 -22.78 6.01 -16.06
C GLU A 57 -22.84 4.53 -15.60
N GLY A 58 -22.46 4.27 -14.34
CA GLY A 58 -22.25 2.93 -13.81
C GLY A 58 -20.89 2.33 -14.20
N TYR A 59 -20.66 1.09 -13.77
CA TYR A 59 -19.42 0.36 -14.07
C TYR A 59 -19.30 0.04 -15.57
N ILE A 60 -18.22 0.52 -16.18
CA ILE A 60 -17.87 0.29 -17.58
C ILE A 60 -16.49 -0.34 -17.63
N GLN A 61 -16.39 -1.52 -18.24
CA GLN A 61 -15.12 -2.17 -18.55
C GLN A 61 -15.01 -2.36 -20.06
N THR A 62 -14.05 -1.69 -20.68
CA THR A 62 -13.81 -1.82 -22.12
C THR A 62 -12.92 -3.01 -22.43
N ASN A 63 -12.93 -3.45 -23.69
CA ASN A 63 -12.04 -4.50 -24.19
C ASN A 63 -10.55 -4.13 -24.10
N SER A 64 -10.22 -2.84 -23.96
CA SER A 64 -8.84 -2.36 -23.75
C SER A 64 -8.39 -2.43 -22.28
N GLY A 65 -9.23 -2.96 -21.38
CA GLY A 65 -8.94 -3.04 -19.95
C GLY A 65 -9.13 -1.72 -19.21
N PHE A 66 -9.76 -0.71 -19.85
CA PHE A 66 -10.10 0.55 -19.20
C PHE A 66 -11.38 0.36 -18.38
N VAL A 67 -11.37 0.83 -17.13
CA VAL A 67 -12.46 0.69 -16.17
C VAL A 67 -12.90 2.07 -15.68
N THR A 68 -14.20 2.36 -15.71
CA THR A 68 -14.81 3.61 -15.19
C THR A 68 -16.09 3.33 -14.40
N GLY A 69 -16.49 4.28 -13.54
CA GLY A 69 -17.68 4.17 -12.70
C GLY A 69 -17.62 3.05 -11.65
N PHE A 70 -18.75 2.71 -11.04
CA PHE A 70 -18.82 1.77 -9.91
C PHE A 70 -20.03 0.85 -10.04
N ARG A 71 -19.91 -0.40 -9.54
CA ARG A 71 -20.97 -1.42 -9.67
C ARG A 71 -22.18 -1.14 -8.78
N ASN A 72 -21.94 -0.58 -7.58
CA ASN A 72 -22.95 -0.37 -6.54
C ASN A 72 -23.23 1.12 -6.24
N ALA A 73 -23.04 2.00 -7.22
CA ALA A 73 -23.33 3.42 -7.07
C ALA A 73 -24.76 3.77 -7.49
N TYR A 74 -25.38 4.73 -6.79
CA TYR A 74 -26.50 5.49 -7.32
C TYR A 74 -25.96 6.59 -8.24
N ASN A 75 -26.22 6.45 -9.54
CA ASN A 75 -25.67 7.34 -10.56
C ASN A 75 -26.59 8.55 -10.76
N ILE A 76 -26.16 9.75 -10.35
CA ILE A 76 -26.93 10.98 -10.56
C ILE A 76 -26.60 11.50 -11.95
N ASN A 77 -27.55 11.45 -12.88
CA ASN A 77 -27.26 11.82 -14.27
C ASN A 77 -28.52 12.34 -14.99
N HIS A 78 -28.32 12.99 -16.13
CA HIS A 78 -29.40 13.53 -16.95
C HIS A 78 -30.44 12.44 -17.27
N GLN A 79 -31.72 12.79 -17.20
CA GLN A 79 -32.86 11.87 -17.30
C GLN A 79 -32.93 11.09 -18.63
N TYR A 80 -32.23 11.54 -19.66
CA TYR A 80 -32.13 10.83 -20.95
C TYR A 80 -30.74 10.30 -21.25
N GLN A 81 -29.77 10.46 -20.34
CA GLN A 81 -28.43 9.93 -20.55
C GLN A 81 -28.45 8.40 -20.65
N LEU A 82 -27.73 7.91 -21.65
CA LEU A 82 -27.42 6.51 -21.89
C LEU A 82 -25.94 6.28 -21.61
N VAL A 83 -25.55 5.02 -21.37
CA VAL A 83 -24.15 4.64 -21.24
C VAL A 83 -23.39 5.01 -22.53
N SER A 84 -22.34 5.80 -22.41
CA SER A 84 -21.61 6.37 -23.54
C SER A 84 -20.56 5.43 -24.14
N ASN A 85 -20.06 4.46 -23.36
CA ASN A 85 -18.90 3.64 -23.72
C ASN A 85 -19.00 2.19 -23.23
N GLY A 86 -18.12 1.34 -23.79
CA GLY A 86 -17.99 -0.07 -23.39
C GLY A 86 -19.12 -0.98 -23.87
N PRO A 87 -19.18 -2.23 -23.35
CA PRO A 87 -20.14 -3.25 -23.80
C PRO A 87 -21.60 -2.88 -23.61
N ASN A 88 -21.90 -2.00 -22.64
CA ASN A 88 -23.26 -1.56 -22.31
C ASN A 88 -23.66 -0.26 -23.00
N LYS A 89 -22.90 0.22 -23.99
CA LYS A 89 -23.17 1.46 -24.72
C LYS A 89 -24.61 1.48 -25.27
N TYR A 90 -25.25 2.64 -25.18
CA TYR A 90 -26.66 2.89 -25.57
C TYR A 90 -27.72 2.23 -24.70
N ARG A 91 -27.36 1.54 -23.61
CA ARG A 91 -28.32 1.10 -22.58
C ARG A 91 -28.61 2.24 -21.59
N LYS A 92 -29.75 2.15 -20.90
CA LYS A 92 -30.07 3.03 -19.77
C LYS A 92 -29.05 2.83 -18.64
N ILE A 93 -28.69 3.92 -17.96
CA ILE A 93 -27.72 3.90 -16.85
C ILE A 93 -28.28 3.09 -15.66
N PRO A 94 -27.50 2.14 -15.09
CA PRO A 94 -27.91 1.40 -13.90
C PRO A 94 -27.99 2.31 -12.68
N ASN A 95 -28.95 2.05 -11.79
CA ASN A 95 -29.13 2.82 -10.55
C ASN A 95 -29.24 4.33 -10.71
N ARG A 96 -29.69 4.80 -11.88
CA ARG A 96 -29.79 6.22 -12.17
C ARG A 96 -30.82 6.93 -11.28
N ILE A 97 -30.41 8.06 -10.72
CA ILE A 97 -31.27 9.11 -10.16
C ILE A 97 -31.36 10.21 -11.22
N PRO A 98 -32.54 10.42 -11.85
CA PRO A 98 -32.66 11.33 -12.98
C PRO A 98 -32.63 12.79 -12.51
N VAL A 99 -31.91 13.62 -13.27
CA VAL A 99 -31.94 15.07 -13.17
C VAL A 99 -32.35 15.71 -14.49
N GLU A 100 -33.03 16.86 -14.42
CA GLU A 100 -33.55 17.56 -15.60
C GLU A 100 -32.44 18.22 -16.41
N HIS A 101 -31.47 18.83 -15.72
CA HIS A 101 -30.38 19.59 -16.33
C HIS A 101 -29.08 19.42 -15.54
N TYR A 102 -27.95 19.67 -16.19
CA TYR A 102 -26.62 19.62 -15.56
C TYR A 102 -26.39 20.70 -14.50
N GLU A 103 -27.13 21.81 -14.58
CA GLU A 103 -26.94 23.00 -13.74
C GLU A 103 -28.11 23.29 -12.79
N GLY A 104 -29.20 22.52 -12.87
CA GLY A 104 -30.41 22.75 -12.10
C GLY A 104 -31.11 21.44 -11.76
N TYR A 105 -30.97 20.99 -10.52
CA TYR A 105 -31.57 19.74 -10.07
C TYR A 105 -31.91 19.78 -8.58
N ASN A 106 -32.99 19.08 -8.22
CA ASN A 106 -33.49 19.02 -6.85
C ASN A 106 -33.47 17.57 -6.36
N LEU A 107 -32.35 17.15 -5.75
CA LEU A 107 -32.22 15.78 -5.26
C LEU A 107 -33.01 15.53 -3.99
N LYS A 108 -33.61 16.54 -3.35
CA LYS A 108 -34.44 16.34 -2.13
C LYS A 108 -35.64 15.42 -2.38
N ARG A 109 -36.06 15.31 -3.63
CA ARG A 109 -37.13 14.38 -4.04
C ARG A 109 -36.67 12.92 -4.07
N TYR A 110 -35.36 12.67 -4.12
CA TYR A 110 -34.79 11.34 -4.28
C TYR A 110 -33.91 10.91 -3.11
N ILE A 111 -33.22 11.85 -2.43
CA ILE A 111 -32.15 11.58 -1.46
C ILE A 111 -32.33 12.45 -0.22
N SER A 112 -32.39 11.82 0.95
CA SER A 112 -32.41 12.51 2.25
C SER A 112 -31.08 13.18 2.57
N ASN A 113 -31.12 14.14 3.51
CA ASN A 113 -29.89 14.76 4.00
C ASN A 113 -29.06 13.72 4.76
N GLY A 114 -27.75 13.73 4.59
CA GLY A 114 -26.83 12.81 5.28
C GLY A 114 -26.94 11.34 4.85
N ALA A 115 -27.63 11.03 3.74
CA ALA A 115 -27.81 9.67 3.27
C ALA A 115 -26.55 9.02 2.69
N ALA A 116 -25.53 9.80 2.32
CA ALA A 116 -24.37 9.33 1.57
C ALA A 116 -23.14 9.12 2.46
N HIS A 117 -22.57 7.91 2.47
CA HIS A 117 -21.25 7.68 3.05
C HIS A 117 -20.13 8.10 2.08
N TYR A 118 -20.34 7.85 0.78
CA TYR A 118 -19.40 8.24 -0.26
C TYR A 118 -20.11 9.01 -1.36
N VAL A 119 -19.50 10.09 -1.82
CA VAL A 119 -19.93 10.81 -3.02
C VAL A 119 -18.76 10.96 -3.97
N THR A 120 -18.93 10.60 -5.23
CA THR A 120 -17.92 10.79 -6.28
C THR A 120 -18.38 11.81 -7.31
N LEU A 121 -17.44 12.53 -7.89
CA LEU A 121 -17.69 13.37 -9.08
C LEU A 121 -16.43 13.31 -9.95
N MET A 122 -16.57 12.83 -11.19
CA MET A 122 -15.46 12.66 -12.11
C MET A 122 -15.68 13.35 -13.45
N GLY A 123 -14.74 14.21 -13.84
CA GLY A 123 -14.67 14.78 -15.19
C GLY A 123 -15.76 15.79 -15.55
N ALA A 124 -16.61 16.16 -14.59
CA ALA A 124 -17.62 17.19 -14.74
C ALA A 124 -17.27 18.45 -13.92
N PRO A 125 -17.72 19.65 -14.34
CA PRO A 125 -17.57 20.85 -13.53
C PRO A 125 -18.31 20.74 -12.18
N LEU A 126 -17.64 21.08 -11.09
CA LEU A 126 -18.27 21.18 -9.76
C LEU A 126 -18.91 22.57 -9.62
N THR A 127 -20.17 22.69 -10.04
CA THR A 127 -20.94 23.94 -9.88
C THR A 127 -21.28 24.19 -8.41
N VAL A 128 -21.68 25.43 -8.08
CA VAL A 128 -22.09 25.80 -6.70
C VAL A 128 -23.26 24.96 -6.22
N GLU A 129 -24.25 24.72 -7.09
CA GLU A 129 -25.43 23.92 -6.75
C GLU A 129 -25.06 22.44 -6.55
N THR A 130 -24.16 21.90 -7.37
CA THR A 130 -23.59 20.57 -7.15
C THR A 130 -22.90 20.47 -5.79
N GLY A 131 -22.06 21.45 -5.45
CA GLY A 131 -21.39 21.50 -4.15
C GLY A 131 -22.37 21.53 -2.96
N LYS A 132 -23.44 22.32 -3.05
CA LYS A 132 -24.48 22.39 -2.01
C LYS A 132 -25.21 21.07 -1.84
N GLU A 133 -25.57 20.40 -2.94
CA GLU A 133 -26.26 19.11 -2.87
C GLU A 133 -25.35 18.01 -2.33
N ILE A 134 -24.07 17.97 -2.73
CA ILE A 134 -23.08 17.07 -2.15
C ILE A 134 -22.99 17.29 -0.64
N ALA A 135 -22.79 18.52 -0.19
CA ALA A 135 -22.73 18.85 1.24
C ALA A 135 -23.99 18.44 2.00
N ARG A 136 -25.15 18.51 1.35
CA ARG A 136 -26.44 18.15 1.95
C ARG A 136 -26.59 16.64 2.10
N ILE A 137 -26.27 15.86 1.07
CA ILE A 137 -26.48 14.41 1.08
C ILE A 137 -25.39 13.66 1.83
N LEU A 138 -24.18 14.23 1.93
CA LEU A 138 -23.06 13.60 2.61
C LEU A 138 -23.30 13.49 4.12
N ASN A 139 -23.02 12.31 4.68
CA ASN A 139 -23.11 12.05 6.10
C ASN A 139 -22.12 12.95 6.85
N LYS A 140 -22.58 13.63 7.90
CA LYS A 140 -21.77 14.59 8.65
C LYS A 140 -20.76 13.94 9.57
N GLU A 141 -20.97 12.68 9.94
CA GLU A 141 -20.13 11.96 10.89
C GLU A 141 -18.94 11.33 10.18
N ASP A 142 -19.19 10.62 9.07
CA ASP A 142 -18.22 9.77 8.38
C ASP A 142 -18.23 9.91 6.85
N GLY A 143 -18.98 10.86 6.29
CA GLY A 143 -19.13 11.00 4.86
C GLY A 143 -17.85 11.50 4.17
N VAL A 144 -17.50 10.85 3.06
CA VAL A 144 -16.33 11.15 2.23
C VAL A 144 -16.74 11.63 0.84
N PHE A 145 -16.25 12.80 0.43
CA PHE A 145 -16.37 13.30 -0.93
C PHE A 145 -15.08 13.07 -1.73
N LEU A 146 -15.25 12.52 -2.93
CA LEU A 146 -14.20 12.05 -3.81
C LEU A 146 -14.28 12.80 -5.16
N TYR A 147 -13.39 13.77 -5.35
CA TYR A 147 -13.39 14.63 -6.54
C TYR A 147 -12.24 14.30 -7.50
N PHE A 148 -12.57 14.11 -8.78
CA PHE A 148 -11.60 13.96 -9.86
C PHE A 148 -11.74 15.09 -10.88
N SER A 149 -10.72 15.94 -10.98
CA SER A 149 -10.58 16.93 -12.05
C SER A 149 -9.24 16.77 -12.76
N SER A 150 -9.23 17.06 -14.06
CA SER A 150 -8.01 17.21 -14.86
C SER A 150 -7.33 18.56 -14.64
N ASP A 151 -8.05 19.54 -14.07
CA ASP A 151 -7.66 20.94 -14.10
C ASP A 151 -7.15 21.46 -12.74
N GLU A 152 -6.34 22.52 -12.81
CA GLU A 152 -5.40 22.96 -11.80
C GLU A 152 -5.99 23.39 -10.43
N LYS A 153 -5.08 23.38 -9.46
CA LYS A 153 -5.20 23.57 -8.00
C LYS A 153 -5.96 24.80 -7.50
N GLU A 154 -6.24 25.80 -8.34
CA GLU A 154 -6.86 27.08 -7.93
C GLU A 154 -8.39 27.02 -7.88
N GLU A 155 -9.01 26.26 -8.79
CA GLU A 155 -10.47 26.06 -8.77
C GLU A 155 -10.89 25.33 -7.48
N LEU A 156 -10.03 24.42 -7.01
CA LEU A 156 -10.16 23.62 -5.77
C LEU A 156 -10.25 24.45 -4.48
N LEU A 157 -9.48 25.53 -4.37
CA LEU A 157 -9.52 26.42 -3.20
C LEU A 157 -10.81 27.26 -3.19
N SER A 158 -11.29 27.67 -4.36
CA SER A 158 -12.59 28.32 -4.49
C SER A 158 -13.74 27.37 -4.13
N LEU A 159 -13.58 26.08 -4.45
CA LEU A 159 -14.56 25.02 -4.23
C LEU A 159 -14.74 24.65 -2.76
N LYS A 160 -13.66 24.51 -1.99
CA LYS A 160 -13.73 24.28 -0.54
C LYS A 160 -14.53 25.37 0.18
N ASN A 161 -14.39 26.62 -0.26
CA ASN A 161 -15.15 27.75 0.29
C ASN A 161 -16.61 27.77 -0.17
N LYS A 162 -16.94 27.17 -1.34
CA LYS A 162 -18.31 27.09 -1.89
C LYS A 162 -19.17 25.97 -1.27
N ILE A 163 -18.56 24.90 -0.75
CA ILE A 163 -19.26 23.71 -0.21
C ILE A 163 -19.73 23.90 1.26
N ASN A 164 -19.38 25.02 1.91
CA ASN A 164 -19.74 25.51 3.27
C ASN A 164 -18.65 25.26 4.35
N PRO A 165 -18.31 26.25 5.21
CA PRO A 165 -17.32 26.16 6.30
C PRO A 165 -17.55 25.11 7.40
N GLY A 166 -18.66 24.36 7.38
CA GLY A 166 -18.98 23.35 8.42
C GLY A 166 -18.45 21.94 8.16
N PHE A 167 -17.63 21.74 7.11
CA PHE A 167 -17.13 20.43 6.72
C PHE A 167 -15.82 20.08 7.44
N LYS A 168 -15.68 18.82 7.92
CA LYS A 168 -14.41 18.34 8.48
C LYS A 168 -13.42 18.11 7.34
N GLU A 169 -12.19 18.66 7.46
CA GLU A 169 -11.16 18.55 6.41
C GLU A 169 -10.83 17.09 6.05
N GLU A 170 -11.02 16.16 6.99
CA GLU A 170 -10.74 14.73 6.86
C GLU A 170 -11.71 13.98 5.91
N GLY A 171 -12.89 14.54 5.64
CA GLY A 171 -13.90 13.93 4.75
C GLY A 171 -13.75 14.28 3.27
N PHE A 172 -12.70 15.00 2.87
CA PHE A 172 -12.46 15.40 1.48
C PHE A 172 -11.24 14.65 0.95
N CYS A 173 -11.41 13.74 -0.01
CA CYS A 173 -10.30 12.99 -0.60
C CYS A 173 -10.21 13.19 -2.12
N PHE A 174 -8.98 13.31 -2.61
CA PHE A 174 -8.69 13.38 -4.04
C PHE A 174 -8.26 12.01 -4.52
N LEU A 175 -8.91 11.51 -5.56
CA LEU A 175 -8.64 10.19 -6.10
C LEU A 175 -7.67 10.28 -7.29
N ASP A 176 -6.54 9.60 -7.19
CA ASP A 176 -5.76 9.21 -8.35
C ASP A 176 -6.23 7.85 -8.90
N LYS A 177 -5.67 7.41 -10.03
CA LYS A 177 -6.02 6.13 -10.67
C LYS A 177 -5.86 4.90 -9.75
N GLU A 178 -4.99 4.97 -8.75
CA GLU A 178 -4.72 3.85 -7.85
C GLU A 178 -5.70 3.85 -6.66
N LEU A 179 -6.06 5.02 -6.12
CA LEU A 179 -7.06 5.14 -5.07
C LEU A 179 -8.48 4.84 -5.60
N TYR A 180 -8.76 5.13 -6.88
CA TYR A 180 -9.99 4.70 -7.57
C TYR A 180 -10.17 3.17 -7.56
N ARG A 181 -9.11 2.39 -7.84
CA ARG A 181 -9.17 0.92 -7.76
C ARG A 181 -9.41 0.39 -6.35
N ARG A 182 -8.94 1.12 -5.33
CA ARG A 182 -9.11 0.74 -3.92
C ARG A 182 -10.53 0.99 -3.45
N VAL A 183 -11.13 2.13 -3.82
CA VAL A 183 -12.52 2.45 -3.49
C VAL A 183 -13.49 1.44 -4.12
N ASP A 184 -13.26 1.05 -5.39
CA ASP A 184 -14.06 0.00 -6.04
C ASP A 184 -13.93 -1.36 -5.31
N ALA A 185 -12.71 -1.71 -4.85
CA ALA A 185 -12.44 -2.95 -4.11
C ALA A 185 -13.00 -2.97 -2.66
N GLU A 186 -12.99 -1.84 -1.94
CA GLU A 186 -13.52 -1.73 -0.57
C GLU A 186 -15.06 -1.71 -0.53
N ILE A 187 -15.71 -1.37 -1.65
CA ILE A 187 -17.17 -1.32 -1.79
C ILE A 187 -17.77 -2.69 -2.12
N GLU A 188 -16.97 -3.69 -2.52
CA GLU A 188 -17.42 -5.08 -2.58
C GLU A 188 -17.56 -5.68 -1.16
N PRO A 189 -18.65 -6.41 -0.85
CA PRO A 189 -18.76 -7.10 0.43
C PRO A 189 -17.93 -8.37 0.34
N GLU A 190 -16.96 -8.51 1.24
CA GLU A 190 -16.01 -9.62 1.41
C GLU A 190 -14.64 -9.40 0.76
N LEU A 191 -13.82 -8.54 1.39
CA LEU A 191 -12.42 -8.87 1.64
C LEU A 191 -11.96 -8.17 2.93
N GLU A 192 -11.59 -9.00 3.90
CA GLU A 192 -11.13 -8.63 5.23
C GLU A 192 -10.00 -7.59 5.22
N TYR A 193 -10.14 -6.61 6.12
CA TYR A 193 -9.09 -5.83 6.77
C TYR A 193 -7.81 -5.58 5.97
N ARG A 194 -7.62 -4.35 5.48
CA ARG A 194 -6.30 -3.69 5.43
C ARG A 194 -6.41 -2.18 5.27
N TYR A 195 -6.00 -1.47 6.32
CA TYR A 195 -5.58 -0.06 6.28
C TYR A 195 -4.47 0.12 5.23
N ILE A 196 -4.63 0.98 4.22
CA ILE A 196 -3.55 1.28 3.26
C ILE A 196 -3.40 2.77 2.96
N SER A 197 -2.14 3.19 3.06
CA SER A 197 -1.46 4.47 2.87
C SER A 197 -1.86 5.37 1.68
N ILE A 198 -1.94 6.68 1.96
CA ILE A 198 -1.99 7.82 1.03
C ILE A 198 -0.56 8.18 0.54
N PRO A 199 -0.37 8.64 -0.72
CA PRO A 199 0.91 9.20 -1.18
C PRO A 199 1.24 10.51 -0.44
N ILE A 200 2.17 10.43 0.52
CA ILE A 200 2.48 11.47 1.51
C ILE A 200 3.09 12.76 0.91
N GLY A 201 3.50 12.78 -0.37
CA GLY A 201 4.04 13.98 -1.03
C GLY A 201 3.14 15.23 -0.95
N PHE A 202 1.82 15.04 -0.90
CA PHE A 202 0.84 16.13 -0.80
C PHE A 202 0.64 16.64 0.65
N VAL A 203 0.88 15.79 1.65
CA VAL A 203 0.79 16.15 3.08
C VAL A 203 1.90 17.14 3.48
N TYR A 204 3.07 17.06 2.84
CA TYR A 204 4.20 17.97 3.09
C TYR A 204 3.89 19.43 2.77
N MET A 205 3.13 19.70 1.70
CA MET A 205 2.74 21.07 1.34
C MET A 205 1.58 21.58 2.18
N ALA A 206 0.71 20.68 2.65
CA ALA A 206 -0.42 21.01 3.49
C ALA A 206 0.02 21.32 4.92
N ALA A 207 0.90 20.52 5.55
CA ALA A 207 1.33 20.73 6.93
C ALA A 207 2.12 22.04 7.14
N ASP A 208 3.02 22.38 6.22
CA ASP A 208 3.75 23.66 6.26
C ASP A 208 2.78 24.84 6.08
N ARG A 209 1.80 24.74 5.17
CA ARG A 209 0.81 25.80 4.95
C ARG A 209 -0.25 25.89 6.05
N LEU A 210 -0.69 24.77 6.62
CA LEU A 210 -1.70 24.70 7.68
C LEU A 210 -1.14 25.30 8.97
N LEU A 211 0.12 24.99 9.29
CA LEU A 211 0.77 25.57 10.47
C LEU A 211 1.07 27.06 10.27
N LYS A 212 1.46 27.48 9.05
CA LYS A 212 1.53 28.91 8.69
C LYS A 212 0.17 29.58 8.83
N LEU A 213 -0.91 28.95 8.40
CA LEU A 213 -2.29 29.44 8.55
C LEU A 213 -2.73 29.52 10.02
N VAL A 214 -2.39 28.55 10.87
CA VAL A 214 -2.67 28.58 12.31
C VAL A 214 -1.88 29.69 12.99
N ILE A 215 -0.60 29.84 12.66
CA ILE A 215 0.23 30.94 13.19
C ILE A 215 -0.29 32.29 12.69
N THR A 216 -0.71 32.42 11.43
CA THR A 216 -1.36 33.62 10.88
C THR A 216 -2.73 33.88 11.50
N HIS A 217 -3.48 32.85 11.86
CA HIS A 217 -4.75 33.01 12.56
C HIS A 217 -4.55 33.52 14.00
N TYR A 218 -3.57 32.97 14.72
CA TYR A 218 -3.18 33.48 16.04
C TYR A 218 -2.49 34.85 15.97
N ALA A 219 -1.80 35.17 14.86
CA ALA A 219 -1.25 36.49 14.56
C ALA A 219 -2.32 37.58 14.53
N ASN A 220 -3.44 37.26 13.87
CA ASN A 220 -4.58 38.16 13.74
C ASN A 220 -5.30 38.35 15.09
N LEU A 221 -5.18 37.39 16.01
CA LEU A 221 -5.77 37.46 17.35
C LEU A 221 -4.87 38.12 18.40
N MET A 222 -3.54 37.99 18.27
CA MET A 222 -2.57 38.39 19.30
C MET A 222 -1.60 39.51 18.86
N GLY A 223 -1.78 40.03 17.64
CA GLY A 223 -0.94 41.09 17.06
C GLY A 223 0.24 40.55 16.26
N GLU A 224 0.59 41.29 15.20
CA GLU A 224 1.62 40.97 14.20
C GLU A 224 3.02 40.75 14.82
N GLU A 225 3.29 41.37 15.97
CA GLU A 225 4.55 41.26 16.69
C GLU A 225 4.74 39.87 17.34
N ILE A 226 3.68 39.32 17.96
CA ILE A 226 3.70 37.97 18.56
C ILE A 226 3.75 36.90 17.46
N ALA A 227 3.08 37.15 16.33
CA ALA A 227 3.15 36.31 15.14
C ALA A 227 4.56 36.15 14.60
N ASN A 228 5.27 37.26 14.42
CA ASN A 228 6.64 37.27 13.92
C ASN A 228 7.62 36.62 14.91
N ILE A 229 7.35 36.72 16.22
CA ILE A 229 8.09 35.99 17.25
C ILE A 229 7.84 34.48 17.13
N LEU A 230 6.58 34.04 16.98
CA LEU A 230 6.22 32.62 16.82
C LEU A 230 6.74 32.03 15.51
N TYR A 231 6.64 32.77 14.40
CA TYR A 231 7.16 32.41 13.09
C TYR A 231 8.69 32.29 13.14
N GLY A 232 9.36 33.28 13.73
CA GLY A 232 10.80 33.25 13.94
C GLY A 232 11.23 32.15 14.92
N PHE A 233 10.44 31.81 15.93
CA PHE A 233 10.75 30.72 16.86
C PHE A 233 10.60 29.36 16.16
N TYR A 234 9.52 29.16 15.40
CA TYR A 234 9.27 27.96 14.62
C TYR A 234 10.33 27.76 13.53
N GLU A 235 10.56 28.76 12.67
CA GLU A 235 11.60 28.69 11.63
C GLU A 235 13.00 28.50 12.24
N ARG A 236 13.34 29.15 13.35
CA ARG A 236 14.68 28.95 13.95
C ARG A 236 14.83 27.59 14.61
N LYS A 237 13.83 27.07 15.32
CA LYS A 237 13.93 25.78 16.04
C LYS A 237 13.75 24.58 15.12
N MET A 238 12.71 24.55 14.29
CA MET A 238 12.49 23.45 13.35
C MET A 238 13.60 23.42 12.31
N THR A 239 13.96 24.55 11.69
CA THR A 239 14.99 24.52 10.64
C THR A 239 16.38 24.20 11.19
N SER A 240 16.73 24.61 12.43
CA SER A 240 18.02 24.20 13.02
C SER A 240 18.06 22.73 13.44
N GLN A 241 16.97 22.20 14.02
CA GLN A 241 16.88 20.80 14.41
C GLN A 241 16.77 19.86 13.20
N TRP A 242 16.01 20.25 12.18
CA TRP A 242 15.94 19.54 10.89
C TRP A 242 17.24 19.63 10.11
N LYS A 243 17.92 20.78 10.10
CA LYS A 243 19.23 20.93 9.47
C LYS A 243 20.28 20.06 10.17
N ARG A 244 20.31 20.03 11.51
CA ARG A 244 21.15 19.11 12.29
C ARG A 244 20.82 17.65 11.99
N LEU A 245 19.55 17.29 11.94
CA LEU A 245 19.11 15.95 11.56
C LEU A 245 19.60 15.59 10.15
N ILE A 246 19.39 16.46 9.17
CA ILE A 246 19.86 16.26 7.78
C ILE A 246 21.39 16.19 7.71
N ASP A 247 22.12 17.04 8.44
CA ASP A 247 23.57 17.05 8.47
C ASP A 247 24.12 15.78 9.17
N TYR A 248 23.49 15.30 10.24
CA TYR A 248 23.76 14.00 10.85
C TYR A 248 23.55 12.85 9.87
N LEU A 249 22.41 12.84 9.17
CA LEU A 249 22.08 11.80 8.19
C LEU A 249 23.04 11.80 7.00
N ARG A 250 23.57 12.97 6.64
CA ARG A 250 24.65 13.13 5.65
C ARG A 250 26.03 12.75 6.17
N GLY A 251 26.13 12.24 7.40
CA GLY A 251 27.39 11.84 8.03
C GLY A 251 28.29 13.02 8.44
N ARG A 252 27.75 14.24 8.51
CA ARG A 252 28.49 15.44 8.90
C ARG A 252 28.57 15.65 10.42
N GLU A 253 27.80 14.87 11.19
CA GLU A 253 27.86 14.85 12.65
C GLU A 253 28.25 13.46 13.22
N LYS A 254 28.81 13.45 14.43
CA LYS A 254 29.30 12.24 15.13
C LYS A 254 28.13 11.38 15.65
N ASP A 255 28.36 10.07 15.79
CA ASP A 255 27.33 9.06 16.06
C ASP A 255 26.40 9.30 17.26
N GLY A 256 26.83 10.09 18.26
CA GLY A 256 25.99 10.47 19.42
C GLY A 256 24.83 11.43 19.09
N ALA A 257 24.89 12.13 17.96
CA ALA A 257 23.88 13.13 17.58
C ALA A 257 22.61 12.55 16.92
N ILE A 258 22.44 11.22 16.87
CA ILE A 258 21.18 10.61 16.41
C ILE A 258 20.09 10.65 17.47
N LEU A 259 20.50 10.59 18.74
CA LEU A 259 19.59 10.51 19.87
C LEU A 259 18.87 11.83 20.05
N GLU A 260 19.53 12.96 19.83
CA GLU A 260 18.93 14.29 20.02
C GLU A 260 17.77 14.54 19.01
N PRO A 261 17.90 14.29 17.68
CA PRO A 261 16.77 14.37 16.76
C PRO A 261 15.68 13.32 16.99
N LEU A 262 16.03 12.08 17.35
CA LEU A 262 15.05 11.05 17.68
C LEU A 262 14.27 11.42 18.95
N ASP A 263 14.96 11.98 19.95
CA ASP A 263 14.40 12.49 21.20
C ASP A 263 13.48 13.71 20.94
N ILE A 264 13.89 14.62 20.04
CA ILE A 264 13.05 15.72 19.55
C ILE A 264 11.78 15.20 18.84
N LEU A 265 11.92 14.18 17.99
CA LEU A 265 10.79 13.54 17.30
C LEU A 265 9.83 12.85 18.29
N CYS A 266 10.34 12.32 19.40
CA CYS A 266 9.55 11.61 20.41
C CYS A 266 8.88 12.52 21.44
N LYS A 267 9.52 13.66 21.77
CA LYS A 267 9.06 14.60 22.80
C LYS A 267 7.98 15.59 22.32
N ASN A 268 7.82 15.81 21.02
CA ASN A 268 6.78 16.71 20.49
C ASN A 268 5.44 15.98 20.29
N ALA A 269 4.32 16.68 20.50
CA ALA A 269 2.96 16.14 20.42
C ALA A 269 2.50 15.81 18.98
N ASP A 270 3.06 16.48 17.98
CA ASP A 270 2.75 16.29 16.55
C ASP A 270 3.57 15.16 15.91
N ARG A 271 3.60 14.01 16.59
CA ARG A 271 4.51 12.87 16.34
C ARG A 271 4.44 12.36 14.90
N TYR A 272 3.25 12.30 14.31
CA TYR A 272 3.07 11.75 12.96
C TYR A 272 3.60 12.65 11.84
N LEU A 273 3.50 13.98 11.99
CA LEU A 273 3.86 14.93 10.93
C LEU A 273 5.37 14.98 10.68
N CYS A 274 6.20 14.66 11.67
CA CYS A 274 7.66 14.70 11.53
C CYS A 274 8.28 13.32 11.24
N ILE A 275 7.67 12.23 11.72
CA ILE A 275 8.24 10.88 11.56
C ILE A 275 8.15 10.39 10.12
N VAL A 276 7.00 10.57 9.46
CA VAL A 276 6.82 10.07 8.09
C VAL A 276 7.81 10.72 7.11
N PRO A 277 8.02 12.05 7.17
CA PRO A 277 9.07 12.71 6.41
C PRO A 277 10.47 12.13 6.58
N PHE A 278 10.85 11.94 7.83
CA PHE A 278 12.13 11.41 8.20
C PHE A 278 12.31 9.99 7.64
N LEU A 279 11.29 9.15 7.71
CA LEU A 279 11.35 7.77 7.20
C LEU A 279 11.40 7.69 5.68
N ASN A 280 10.67 8.56 4.97
CA ASN A 280 10.79 8.67 3.51
C ASN A 280 12.19 9.11 3.10
N TYR A 281 12.77 10.08 3.81
CA TYR A 281 14.17 10.47 3.60
C TYR A 281 15.12 9.29 3.86
N LEU A 282 14.94 8.58 4.98
CA LEU A 282 15.77 7.42 5.31
C LEU A 282 15.66 6.34 4.24
N LYS A 283 14.47 6.11 3.70
CA LYS A 283 14.22 5.15 2.61
C LYS A 283 15.03 5.47 1.35
N GLU A 284 15.20 6.74 1.01
CA GLU A 284 15.91 7.16 -0.21
C GLU A 284 17.41 7.33 -0.05
N LYS A 285 17.88 7.68 1.16
CA LYS A 285 19.23 8.21 1.36
C LYS A 285 20.07 7.44 2.38
N ALA A 286 19.49 6.49 3.12
CA ALA A 286 20.20 5.83 4.20
C ALA A 286 19.79 4.36 4.39
N ASN A 287 20.64 3.58 5.06
CA ASN A 287 20.27 2.22 5.44
C ASN A 287 19.24 2.25 6.57
N ILE A 288 17.96 2.15 6.22
CA ILE A 288 16.83 2.21 7.15
C ILE A 288 16.95 1.23 8.33
N PHE A 289 17.53 0.04 8.11
CA PHE A 289 17.69 -0.97 9.15
C PHE A 289 18.64 -0.54 10.26
N TYR A 290 19.62 0.32 9.97
CA TYR A 290 20.50 0.90 10.99
C TYR A 290 19.73 1.74 12.00
N TYR A 291 18.82 2.58 11.50
CA TYR A 291 17.99 3.44 12.32
C TYR A 291 16.99 2.62 13.12
N MET A 292 16.38 1.60 12.50
CA MET A 292 15.53 0.64 13.20
C MET A 292 16.30 -0.03 14.35
N LYS A 293 17.50 -0.57 14.11
CA LYS A 293 18.34 -1.20 15.15
C LYS A 293 18.62 -0.25 16.31
N LYS A 294 18.96 1.01 16.01
CA LYS A 294 19.25 2.02 17.04
C LYS A 294 18.03 2.33 17.89
N VAL A 295 16.86 2.45 17.27
CA VAL A 295 15.60 2.67 17.99
C VAL A 295 15.21 1.46 18.84
N TYR A 296 15.33 0.24 18.30
CA TYR A 296 15.01 -1.00 19.03
C TYR A 296 15.90 -1.26 20.24
N GLY A 297 17.15 -0.78 20.23
CA GLY A 297 18.07 -0.92 21.35
C GLY A 297 17.79 0.02 22.52
N LEU A 298 16.83 0.93 22.40
CA LEU A 298 16.56 1.98 23.37
C LEU A 298 15.11 1.85 23.85
N ASN A 299 14.92 1.32 25.06
CA ASN A 299 13.60 1.09 25.67
C ASN A 299 12.71 2.35 25.70
N GLU A 300 13.32 3.54 25.73
CA GLU A 300 12.65 4.84 25.74
C GLU A 300 11.88 5.16 24.45
N TYR A 301 12.08 4.39 23.37
CA TYR A 301 11.53 4.67 22.04
C TYR A 301 10.50 3.63 21.57
N ALA A 302 9.81 2.96 22.50
CA ALA A 302 8.77 1.96 22.20
C ALA A 302 7.72 2.44 21.17
N TYR A 303 7.44 3.74 21.13
CA TYR A 303 6.55 4.35 20.13
C TYR A 303 7.13 4.28 18.70
N LEU A 304 8.41 4.59 18.51
CA LEU A 304 9.05 4.49 17.18
C LEU A 304 9.17 3.03 16.75
N SER A 305 9.39 2.10 17.68
CA SER A 305 9.31 0.67 17.40
C SER A 305 7.96 0.28 16.82
N ARG A 306 6.85 0.68 17.46
CA ARG A 306 5.49 0.47 16.92
C ARG A 306 5.30 1.10 15.55
N PHE A 307 5.88 2.28 15.32
CA PHE A 307 5.83 2.92 14.01
C PHE A 307 6.53 2.05 12.94
N PHE A 308 7.73 1.56 13.22
CA PHE A 308 8.46 0.68 12.31
C PHE A 308 7.72 -0.63 12.06
N GLU A 309 7.07 -1.20 13.07
CA GLU A 309 6.18 -2.35 12.91
C GLU A 309 5.00 -2.04 11.99
N GLN A 310 4.41 -0.85 12.05
CA GLN A 310 3.32 -0.47 11.16
C GLN A 310 3.83 -0.25 9.72
N TRP A 311 5.02 0.33 9.57
CA TRP A 311 5.53 0.73 8.28
C TRP A 311 6.19 -0.41 7.49
N LYS A 312 6.96 -1.28 8.16
CA LYS A 312 7.58 -2.48 7.57
C LYS A 312 7.33 -3.69 8.47
N PRO A 313 6.07 -4.13 8.64
CA PRO A 313 5.71 -5.15 9.63
C PRO A 313 6.52 -6.43 9.46
N ASP A 314 6.58 -6.94 8.23
CA ASP A 314 7.20 -8.23 7.95
C ASP A 314 8.70 -8.22 8.19
N MET A 315 9.41 -7.26 7.59
CA MET A 315 10.85 -7.16 7.74
C MET A 315 11.25 -6.84 9.18
N THR A 316 10.47 -6.01 9.89
CA THR A 316 10.69 -5.72 11.30
C THR A 316 10.62 -7.00 12.14
N LYS A 317 9.56 -7.78 11.97
CA LYS A 317 9.35 -9.05 12.68
C LYS A 317 10.46 -10.05 12.36
N VAL A 318 10.82 -10.21 11.10
CA VAL A 318 11.82 -11.19 10.66
C VAL A 318 13.23 -10.82 11.12
N LEU A 319 13.60 -9.53 11.05
CA LEU A 319 14.97 -9.07 11.30
C LEU A 319 15.26 -8.76 12.78
N PHE A 320 14.31 -8.15 13.49
CA PHE A 320 14.54 -7.66 14.86
C PHE A 320 13.88 -8.52 15.94
N TYR A 321 12.79 -9.23 15.62
CA TYR A 321 12.12 -10.13 16.55
C TYR A 321 12.48 -11.59 16.35
N SER A 322 13.45 -11.87 15.48
CA SER A 322 13.90 -13.23 15.16
C SER A 322 12.76 -14.16 14.74
N ARG A 323 11.65 -13.60 14.21
CA ARG A 323 10.53 -14.39 13.72
C ARG A 323 10.88 -15.07 12.41
N TYR A 324 10.21 -16.17 12.15
CA TYR A 324 10.27 -16.81 10.86
C TYR A 324 9.47 -16.01 9.83
N GLY A 325 9.96 -15.98 8.61
CA GLY A 325 9.30 -15.41 7.46
C GLY A 325 9.50 -16.26 6.22
N THR A 326 8.68 -16.03 5.21
CA THR A 326 8.85 -16.61 3.89
C THR A 326 9.57 -15.63 2.96
N ILE A 327 10.37 -16.15 2.04
CA ILE A 327 11.14 -15.35 1.07
C ILE A 327 10.65 -15.71 -0.34
N ARG A 328 9.86 -14.83 -0.96
CA ARG A 328 9.17 -15.07 -2.23
C ARG A 328 9.79 -14.29 -3.37
N ASN A 329 10.12 -14.96 -4.47
CA ASN A 329 10.66 -14.32 -5.67
C ASN A 329 9.55 -13.57 -6.42
N LEU A 330 9.82 -12.34 -6.85
CA LEU A 330 8.83 -11.49 -7.51
C LEU A 330 8.49 -11.93 -8.94
N GLU A 331 9.45 -12.48 -9.68
CA GLU A 331 9.22 -12.85 -11.08
C GLU A 331 8.37 -14.12 -11.19
N PHE A 332 8.73 -15.14 -10.43
CA PHE A 332 8.13 -16.48 -10.59
C PHE A 332 7.08 -16.82 -9.55
N ASP A 333 6.85 -15.94 -8.57
CA ASP A 333 5.94 -16.19 -7.45
C ASP A 333 6.27 -17.48 -6.66
N ARG A 334 7.57 -17.76 -6.52
CA ARG A 334 8.07 -18.97 -5.84
C ARG A 334 8.77 -18.64 -4.54
N TYR A 335 8.61 -19.52 -3.57
CA TYR A 335 9.10 -19.35 -2.21
C TYR A 335 10.36 -20.15 -1.99
N LEU A 336 11.38 -19.50 -1.44
CA LEU A 336 12.65 -20.13 -1.13
C LEU A 336 12.44 -21.29 -0.15
N LYS A 337 13.05 -22.45 -0.41
CA LYS A 337 12.94 -23.63 0.43
C LYS A 337 14.17 -24.52 0.36
N LEU A 338 14.28 -25.43 1.33
CA LEU A 338 15.20 -26.57 1.27
C LEU A 338 14.45 -27.89 1.01
N PRO A 339 15.04 -28.86 0.30
CA PRO A 339 14.47 -30.18 0.04
C PRO A 339 14.55 -31.10 1.25
N LYS A 340 13.55 -31.99 1.40
CA LYS A 340 13.46 -32.94 2.51
C LYS A 340 14.64 -33.92 2.54
N LYS A 341 14.84 -34.68 1.47
CA LYS A 341 15.74 -35.85 1.46
C LYS A 341 17.07 -35.64 0.72
N ARG A 342 17.25 -34.53 0.02
CA ARG A 342 18.47 -34.27 -0.78
C ARG A 342 19.52 -33.59 0.09
N VAL A 343 20.68 -34.22 0.22
CA VAL A 343 21.92 -33.65 0.75
C VAL A 343 23.05 -34.02 -0.21
N ASP A 344 24.09 -33.20 -0.31
CA ASP A 344 25.31 -33.53 -1.03
C ASP A 344 26.35 -34.20 -0.10
N ARG A 345 27.56 -34.42 -0.62
CA ARG A 345 28.67 -35.05 0.13
C ARG A 345 29.19 -34.22 1.31
N ASP A 346 28.86 -32.94 1.34
CA ASP A 346 29.26 -31.97 2.36
C ASP A 346 28.13 -31.76 3.39
N ASP A 347 27.09 -32.60 3.33
CA ASP A 347 25.84 -32.52 4.10
C ASP A 347 25.07 -31.22 3.83
N ASP A 348 25.30 -30.56 2.69
CA ASP A 348 24.58 -29.36 2.29
C ASP A 348 23.30 -29.71 1.51
N LYS A 349 22.28 -28.86 1.62
CA LYS A 349 21.01 -29.02 0.90
C LYS A 349 20.92 -28.01 -0.26
N PRO A 350 20.65 -28.41 -1.51
CA PRO A 350 20.44 -27.44 -2.58
C PRO A 350 19.18 -26.59 -2.29
N VAL A 351 19.20 -25.32 -2.67
CA VAL A 351 18.10 -24.38 -2.42
C VAL A 351 17.25 -24.22 -3.67
N TYR A 352 15.93 -24.12 -3.47
CA TYR A 352 14.96 -23.97 -4.56
C TYR A 352 13.95 -22.86 -4.26
N GLY A 353 13.34 -22.32 -5.30
CA GLY A 353 12.01 -21.69 -5.24
C GLY A 353 10.94 -22.73 -5.56
N GLY A 354 10.00 -22.95 -4.65
CA GLY A 354 8.85 -23.84 -4.86
C GLY A 354 7.51 -23.15 -4.67
N SER A 355 6.43 -23.79 -5.09
CA SER A 355 5.05 -23.31 -4.87
C SER A 355 4.64 -23.42 -3.39
N ALA A 356 4.11 -22.35 -2.81
CA ALA A 356 3.62 -22.33 -1.42
C ALA A 356 2.41 -23.26 -1.20
N LYS A 357 1.54 -23.42 -2.21
CA LYS A 357 0.36 -24.30 -2.11
C LYS A 357 0.76 -25.70 -1.67
N ARG A 358 1.84 -26.23 -2.27
CA ARG A 358 2.38 -27.54 -1.95
C ARG A 358 2.94 -27.63 -0.53
N GLY A 359 3.51 -26.55 0.00
CA GLY A 359 4.04 -26.52 1.37
C GLY A 359 2.97 -26.67 2.43
N VAL A 360 1.84 -25.97 2.25
CA VAL A 360 0.66 -26.04 3.12
C VAL A 360 -0.02 -27.40 2.99
N GLU A 361 -0.29 -27.87 1.76
CA GLU A 361 -0.97 -29.14 1.50
C GLU A 361 -0.22 -30.36 2.06
N THR A 362 1.11 -30.31 2.14
CA THR A 362 1.93 -31.42 2.63
C THR A 362 2.29 -31.32 4.11
N GLY A 363 1.90 -30.24 4.80
CA GLY A 363 2.30 -29.97 6.18
C GLY A 363 3.80 -29.73 6.34
N GLU A 364 4.47 -29.28 5.27
CA GLU A 364 5.92 -29.06 5.23
C GLU A 364 6.30 -27.58 5.22
N GLU A 365 5.46 -26.74 5.81
CA GLU A 365 5.58 -25.27 5.86
C GLU A 365 6.94 -24.81 6.39
N GLY A 366 7.50 -25.51 7.39
CA GLY A 366 8.81 -25.20 7.96
C GLY A 366 9.96 -25.21 6.93
N ARG A 367 9.81 -25.91 5.80
CA ARG A 367 10.80 -25.90 4.71
C ARG A 367 10.88 -24.56 3.99
N PHE A 368 9.81 -23.77 4.02
CA PHE A 368 9.67 -22.47 3.37
C PHE A 368 9.90 -21.29 4.33
N GLN A 369 10.06 -21.60 5.62
CA GLN A 369 10.26 -20.62 6.68
C GLN A 369 11.74 -20.37 6.91
N TRP A 370 12.11 -19.10 7.00
CA TRP A 370 13.48 -18.63 7.18
C TRP A 370 13.52 -17.58 8.29
N ARG A 371 14.55 -17.63 9.13
CA ARG A 371 14.86 -16.60 10.12
C ARG A 371 16.07 -15.80 9.63
N MET A 372 16.04 -14.49 9.79
CA MET A 372 17.20 -13.64 9.52
C MET A 372 17.87 -13.25 10.83
N VAL A 373 19.16 -13.55 10.95
CA VAL A 373 19.97 -13.22 12.12
C VAL A 373 20.91 -12.09 11.71
N PRO A 374 20.76 -10.87 12.27
CA PRO A 374 21.66 -9.77 12.01
C PRO A 374 23.11 -10.12 12.36
N VAL A 375 24.03 -9.94 11.41
CA VAL A 375 25.49 -10.09 11.62
C VAL A 375 26.12 -8.72 11.82
N SER A 376 25.80 -7.78 10.95
CA SER A 376 26.24 -6.38 11.05
C SER A 376 25.18 -5.46 10.46
N ILE A 377 24.89 -4.35 11.13
CA ILE A 377 23.99 -3.31 10.62
C ILE A 377 24.72 -1.99 10.83
N THR A 378 25.16 -1.37 9.74
CA THR A 378 25.90 -0.11 9.68
C THR A 378 25.08 0.94 8.92
N LYS A 379 25.53 2.20 8.89
CA LYS A 379 24.84 3.27 8.15
C LYS A 379 24.69 2.98 6.65
N THR A 380 25.54 2.13 6.09
CA THR A 380 25.58 1.83 4.66
C THR A 380 25.08 0.43 4.32
N GLU A 381 25.18 -0.53 5.26
CA GLU A 381 24.96 -1.93 4.93
C GLU A 381 24.25 -2.71 6.05
N THR A 382 23.40 -3.65 5.63
CA THR A 382 22.74 -4.62 6.51
C THR A 382 23.13 -6.00 6.06
N ILE A 383 23.93 -6.67 6.88
CA ILE A 383 24.44 -8.02 6.66
C ILE A 383 23.74 -8.96 7.63
N VAL A 384 23.15 -10.02 7.10
CA VAL A 384 22.45 -11.05 7.87
C VAL A 384 22.99 -12.45 7.55
N SER A 385 22.70 -13.39 8.42
CA SER A 385 22.70 -14.82 8.11
C SER A 385 21.25 -15.31 8.02
N ILE A 386 20.90 -16.08 6.99
CA ILE A 386 19.52 -16.48 6.69
C ILE A 386 19.38 -17.98 6.96
N TRP A 387 18.57 -18.38 7.93
CA TRP A 387 18.51 -19.74 8.46
C TRP A 387 17.17 -20.40 8.17
N ASN A 388 17.18 -21.58 7.56
CA ASN A 388 15.95 -22.34 7.33
C ASN A 388 15.42 -22.94 8.65
N ALA A 389 14.11 -22.84 8.88
CA ALA A 389 13.46 -23.30 10.11
C ALA A 389 13.50 -24.82 10.27
N ALA A 390 13.10 -25.57 9.25
CA ALA A 390 12.97 -27.03 9.34
C ALA A 390 14.32 -27.75 9.53
N PHE A 391 15.39 -27.24 8.93
CA PHE A 391 16.69 -27.92 8.92
C PHE A 391 17.78 -27.23 9.76
N ASN A 392 17.50 -26.04 10.30
CA ASN A 392 18.48 -25.21 11.00
C ASN A 392 19.78 -25.03 10.20
N MET A 393 19.64 -24.75 8.89
CA MET A 393 20.76 -24.62 7.94
C MET A 393 20.82 -23.20 7.39
N PRO A 394 21.97 -22.49 7.49
CA PRO A 394 22.15 -21.17 6.90
C PRO A 394 22.30 -21.24 5.38
N LEU A 395 21.67 -20.30 4.67
CA LEU A 395 21.82 -20.08 3.25
C LEU A 395 23.27 -19.67 2.91
N LYS A 396 23.85 -20.28 1.88
CA LYS A 396 25.21 -19.98 1.42
C LYS A 396 25.37 -20.14 -0.09
N LEU A 397 26.50 -19.62 -0.59
CA LEU A 397 27.06 -19.99 -1.88
C LEU A 397 28.34 -20.84 -1.69
N PRO A 398 28.50 -21.97 -2.40
CA PRO A 398 29.65 -22.85 -2.27
C PRO A 398 30.89 -22.26 -2.96
N LYS A 399 32.07 -22.67 -2.47
CA LYS A 399 33.37 -22.33 -3.09
C LYS A 399 33.57 -23.21 -4.32
N GLY A 400 34.06 -22.61 -5.40
CA GLY A 400 34.50 -23.35 -6.60
C GLY A 400 33.41 -23.91 -7.53
N MET A 401 32.14 -23.94 -7.14
CA MET A 401 31.06 -24.34 -8.06
C MET A 401 30.50 -23.12 -8.78
N ILE A 402 30.87 -22.99 -10.05
CA ILE A 402 30.39 -21.95 -10.96
C ILE A 402 29.90 -22.68 -12.23
N ASP A 403 28.72 -22.31 -12.72
CA ASP A 403 28.20 -22.87 -13.98
C ASP A 403 28.78 -22.15 -15.21
N ARG A 404 28.30 -22.50 -16.41
CA ARG A 404 28.78 -21.90 -17.66
C ARG A 404 28.46 -20.40 -17.77
N ASP A 405 27.45 -19.94 -17.05
CA ASP A 405 27.00 -18.55 -17.05
C ASP A 405 27.71 -17.70 -15.98
N GLY A 406 28.58 -18.32 -15.17
CA GLY A 406 29.27 -17.67 -14.07
C GLY A 406 28.46 -17.66 -12.77
N ASP A 407 27.28 -18.29 -12.75
CA ASP A 407 26.40 -18.32 -11.59
C ASP A 407 26.84 -19.41 -10.60
N ARG A 408 26.51 -19.21 -9.31
CA ARG A 408 26.80 -20.19 -8.25
C ARG A 408 25.50 -20.81 -7.71
N PRO A 409 25.36 -22.14 -7.66
CA PRO A 409 24.19 -22.76 -7.04
C PRO A 409 24.10 -22.41 -5.55
N ALA A 410 22.89 -22.14 -5.04
CA ALA A 410 22.67 -21.82 -3.63
C ALA A 410 22.38 -23.08 -2.80
N TYR A 411 22.86 -23.09 -1.56
CA TYR A 411 22.71 -24.22 -0.63
C TYR A 411 22.33 -23.76 0.77
N GLY A 412 21.60 -24.60 1.51
CA GLY A 412 21.55 -24.59 2.96
C GLY A 412 22.77 -25.36 3.48
N GLY A 413 23.68 -24.66 4.15
CA GLY A 413 24.94 -25.23 4.58
C GLY A 413 24.83 -26.07 5.84
N SER A 414 25.59 -27.16 5.93
CA SER A 414 25.73 -27.94 7.15
C SER A 414 26.41 -27.12 8.27
N THR A 415 25.76 -27.07 9.43
CA THR A 415 26.32 -26.45 10.64
C THR A 415 27.50 -27.24 11.21
N LYS A 416 27.60 -28.54 10.90
CA LYS A 416 28.64 -29.44 11.41
C LYS A 416 30.01 -29.24 10.77
N ARG A 417 30.07 -28.71 9.54
CA ARG A 417 31.32 -28.60 8.74
C ARG A 417 31.68 -27.18 8.32
N GLY A 418 30.79 -26.20 8.47
CA GLY A 418 30.80 -25.04 7.57
C GLY A 418 31.01 -23.67 8.17
N ILE A 419 30.54 -23.40 9.39
CA ILE A 419 30.43 -22.02 9.88
C ILE A 419 31.75 -21.53 10.48
N GLU A 420 32.62 -22.41 10.99
CA GLU A 420 33.82 -22.00 11.74
C GLU A 420 35.10 -21.85 10.89
N SER A 421 35.06 -22.19 9.59
CA SER A 421 36.21 -22.04 8.68
C SER A 421 36.38 -20.62 8.13
N ASP A 422 37.52 -20.34 7.47
CA ASP A 422 37.94 -19.08 6.81
C ASP A 422 36.99 -18.48 5.76
N SER A 423 35.75 -18.96 5.65
CA SER A 423 34.80 -18.54 4.62
C SER A 423 33.41 -18.20 5.15
N LYS A 424 33.33 -17.70 6.39
CA LYS A 424 32.09 -17.21 7.04
C LYS A 424 31.26 -16.27 6.15
N GLN A 425 31.93 -15.43 5.36
CA GLN A 425 31.28 -14.50 4.45
C GLN A 425 30.38 -15.18 3.40
N ARG A 426 30.61 -16.46 3.07
CA ARG A 426 29.76 -17.22 2.13
C ARG A 426 28.37 -17.49 2.68
N PHE A 427 28.19 -17.40 4.00
CA PHE A 427 26.93 -17.60 4.71
C PHE A 427 26.23 -16.27 5.04
N TYR A 428 26.84 -15.15 4.63
CA TYR A 428 26.35 -13.82 4.93
C TYR A 428 25.78 -13.17 3.68
N TRP A 429 24.70 -12.43 3.88
CA TRP A 429 23.90 -11.83 2.83
C TRP A 429 23.66 -10.37 3.17
N LYS A 430 24.04 -9.48 2.25
CA LYS A 430 23.66 -8.08 2.27
C LYS A 430 22.21 -7.97 1.81
N ILE A 431 21.39 -7.27 2.60
CA ILE A 431 19.99 -6.94 2.26
C ILE A 431 19.92 -5.48 1.87
N GLU A 432 19.36 -5.21 0.70
CA GLU A 432 19.07 -3.85 0.26
C GLU A 432 17.59 -3.74 -0.11
N ASN A 433 16.93 -2.68 0.34
CA ASN A 433 15.54 -2.42 -0.02
C ASN A 433 15.48 -1.86 -1.44
N VAL A 434 14.69 -2.50 -2.29
CA VAL A 434 14.33 -2.03 -3.61
C VAL A 434 12.86 -1.64 -3.56
N ASN A 435 12.60 -0.34 -3.44
CA ASN A 435 11.22 0.14 -3.50
C ASN A 435 10.82 0.34 -4.96
N ARG A 436 9.88 -0.49 -5.42
CA ARG A 436 9.24 -0.32 -6.73
C ARG A 436 7.75 -0.53 -6.59
N TYR A 437 6.96 0.29 -7.28
CA TYR A 437 5.50 0.17 -7.32
C TYR A 437 4.83 0.24 -5.94
N GLY A 438 5.37 1.05 -5.02
CA GLY A 438 4.85 1.19 -3.66
C GLY A 438 5.02 -0.05 -2.78
N THR A 439 5.63 -1.12 -3.29
CA THR A 439 5.89 -2.36 -2.56
C THR A 439 7.36 -2.47 -2.21
N ASP A 440 7.66 -3.01 -1.03
CA ASP A 440 9.02 -3.25 -0.59
C ASP A 440 9.50 -4.62 -1.06
N PHE A 441 10.46 -4.58 -1.99
CA PHE A 441 11.24 -5.74 -2.37
C PHE A 441 12.65 -5.61 -1.80
N TYR A 442 13.39 -6.71 -1.86
CA TYR A 442 14.75 -6.78 -1.36
C TYR A 442 15.64 -7.54 -2.34
N THR A 443 16.87 -7.06 -2.51
CA THR A 443 17.95 -7.88 -3.06
C THR A 443 18.67 -8.59 -1.91
N LEU A 444 19.13 -9.81 -2.17
CA LEU A 444 19.91 -10.61 -1.23
C LEU A 444 21.25 -10.92 -1.89
N THR A 445 22.29 -10.17 -1.55
CA THR A 445 23.62 -10.27 -2.19
C THR A 445 24.60 -11.00 -1.30
N ASN A 446 25.18 -12.10 -1.78
CA ASN A 446 26.15 -12.86 -1.00
C ASN A 446 27.43 -12.05 -0.75
N VAL A 447 27.86 -11.92 0.51
CA VAL A 447 28.98 -11.04 0.89
C VAL A 447 30.31 -11.53 0.32
N ALA A 448 30.55 -12.85 0.27
CA ALA A 448 31.83 -13.38 -0.21
C ALA A 448 32.05 -13.22 -1.71
N TYR A 449 30.97 -13.12 -2.49
CA TYR A 449 31.05 -13.18 -3.96
C TYR A 449 30.43 -11.99 -4.67
N ASP A 450 29.77 -11.09 -3.94
CA ASP A 450 28.98 -9.99 -4.49
C ASP A 450 27.99 -10.46 -5.56
N MET A 451 27.30 -11.57 -5.26
CA MET A 451 26.37 -12.25 -6.17
C MET A 451 24.95 -12.18 -5.63
N PRO A 452 24.02 -11.46 -6.30
CA PRO A 452 22.62 -11.39 -5.88
C PRO A 452 21.89 -12.71 -6.13
N LEU A 453 21.11 -13.15 -5.14
CA LEU A 453 20.29 -14.35 -5.22
C LEU A 453 19.19 -14.18 -6.27
N LYS A 454 19.00 -15.20 -7.12
CA LYS A 454 17.99 -15.23 -8.18
C LYS A 454 17.40 -16.63 -8.39
N LEU A 455 16.29 -16.67 -9.12
CA LEU A 455 15.80 -17.87 -9.80
C LEU A 455 16.02 -17.71 -11.33
N PRO A 456 16.44 -18.78 -12.04
CA PRO A 456 16.61 -18.75 -13.50
C PRO A 456 15.26 -18.89 -14.23
N VAL A 457 15.18 -18.40 -15.48
CA VAL A 457 13.92 -18.37 -16.28
C VAL A 457 13.43 -19.74 -16.72
N ALA A 458 14.33 -20.67 -17.02
CA ALA A 458 13.98 -21.87 -17.79
C ALA A 458 14.41 -23.18 -17.10
N MET A 459 14.21 -23.29 -15.79
CA MET A 459 14.51 -24.52 -15.05
C MET A 459 13.48 -24.77 -13.96
N VAL A 460 12.39 -25.45 -14.28
CA VAL A 460 11.57 -26.14 -13.28
C VAL A 460 11.90 -27.63 -13.35
N ASP A 461 12.09 -28.27 -12.20
CA ASP A 461 12.21 -29.72 -12.17
C ASP A 461 10.82 -30.39 -12.20
N LYS A 462 10.81 -31.72 -12.15
CA LYS A 462 9.57 -32.53 -12.11
C LYS A 462 8.67 -32.26 -10.90
N GLU A 463 9.21 -31.61 -9.87
CA GLU A 463 8.48 -31.21 -8.66
C GLU A 463 7.99 -29.76 -8.74
N ASP A 464 8.10 -29.13 -9.91
CA ASP A 464 7.83 -27.72 -10.12
C ASP A 464 8.72 -26.82 -9.24
N ASP A 465 9.93 -27.27 -8.94
CA ASP A 465 10.90 -26.48 -8.18
C ASP A 465 11.93 -25.83 -9.11
N GLN A 466 12.26 -24.56 -8.85
CA GLN A 466 13.31 -23.83 -9.56
C GLN A 466 14.57 -23.78 -8.71
N PRO A 467 15.74 -24.22 -9.20
CA PRO A 467 16.99 -24.11 -8.44
C PRO A 467 17.37 -22.63 -8.23
N ALA A 468 17.83 -22.28 -7.03
CA ALA A 468 18.28 -20.94 -6.70
C ALA A 468 19.78 -20.77 -6.92
N TYR A 469 20.19 -19.59 -7.39
CA TYR A 469 21.59 -19.27 -7.70
C TYR A 469 21.98 -17.88 -7.20
N GLY A 470 23.25 -17.68 -6.90
CA GLY A 470 23.89 -16.36 -6.92
C GLY A 470 24.23 -15.99 -8.36
N GLY A 471 23.63 -14.92 -8.87
CA GLY A 471 23.85 -14.44 -10.22
C GLY A 471 25.21 -13.77 -10.39
N SER A 472 25.91 -14.08 -11.49
CA SER A 472 27.18 -13.46 -11.82
C SER A 472 27.03 -11.94 -12.03
N PRO A 473 27.82 -11.09 -11.34
CA PRO A 473 27.79 -9.64 -11.55
C PRO A 473 28.36 -9.23 -12.92
N LYS A 474 29.10 -10.12 -13.58
CA LYS A 474 29.72 -9.85 -14.89
C LYS A 474 28.70 -9.80 -16.04
N ARG A 475 27.52 -10.39 -15.86
CA ARG A 475 26.48 -10.40 -16.89
C ARG A 475 25.63 -9.15 -16.71
N LYS A 476 25.50 -8.36 -17.78
CA LYS A 476 24.52 -7.26 -17.79
C LYS A 476 23.14 -7.86 -17.58
N ILE A 477 22.49 -7.47 -16.49
CA ILE A 477 21.09 -7.81 -16.25
C ILE A 477 20.27 -7.00 -17.26
N GLU A 478 19.64 -7.68 -18.21
CA GLU A 478 18.67 -7.02 -19.08
C GLU A 478 17.54 -6.44 -18.24
N ARG A 479 17.02 -5.26 -18.61
CA ARG A 479 16.03 -4.51 -17.81
C ARG A 479 14.76 -5.33 -17.51
N ASN A 480 14.39 -6.24 -18.40
CA ASN A 480 13.26 -7.17 -18.25
C ASN A 480 13.56 -8.36 -17.32
N GLN A 481 14.81 -8.59 -16.94
CA GLN A 481 15.25 -9.74 -16.13
C GLN A 481 15.54 -9.38 -14.66
N GLU A 482 15.47 -8.11 -14.29
CA GLU A 482 15.76 -7.59 -12.94
C GLU A 482 14.84 -8.20 -11.86
N ARG A 483 13.59 -8.47 -12.21
CA ARG A 483 12.57 -8.97 -11.27
C ARG A 483 12.94 -10.31 -10.62
N ARG A 484 13.79 -11.10 -11.27
CA ARG A 484 14.27 -12.39 -10.78
C ARG A 484 15.20 -12.26 -9.57
N PHE A 485 15.73 -11.06 -9.32
CA PHE A 485 16.62 -10.74 -8.21
C PHE A 485 15.88 -10.08 -7.03
N TYR A 486 14.57 -9.82 -7.19
CA TYR A 486 13.76 -9.14 -6.20
C TYR A 486 12.96 -10.14 -5.38
N TRP A 487 13.07 -10.01 -4.06
CA TRP A 487 12.47 -10.90 -3.08
C TRP A 487 11.52 -10.13 -2.17
N CYS A 488 10.31 -10.65 -2.00
CA CYS A 488 9.36 -10.22 -0.98
C CYS A 488 9.60 -11.05 0.29
N ILE A 489 9.66 -10.40 1.44
CA ILE A 489 9.85 -11.05 2.73
C ILE A 489 8.59 -10.80 3.56
N GLN A 490 7.93 -11.89 3.97
CA GLN A 490 6.67 -11.84 4.71
C GLN A 490 6.85 -12.60 6.02
N ALA A 491 6.49 -12.00 7.16
CA ALA A 491 6.55 -12.69 8.44
C ALA A 491 5.45 -13.75 8.49
N VAL A 492 5.77 -14.92 9.06
CA VAL A 492 4.75 -15.92 9.33
C VAL A 492 4.07 -15.55 10.65
N GLU A 493 2.74 -15.47 10.63
CA GLU A 493 1.97 -15.31 11.86
C GLU A 493 2.12 -16.56 12.71
N GLU A 494 2.42 -16.39 14.00
CA GLU A 494 2.45 -17.51 14.93
C GLU A 494 1.05 -18.12 14.98
N CYS A 495 0.87 -19.28 14.35
CA CYS A 495 -0.32 -20.08 14.55
C CYS A 495 -0.44 -20.34 16.06
N SER A 496 -1.51 -19.85 16.68
CA SER A 496 -1.87 -20.01 18.10
C SER A 496 -2.09 -21.48 18.51
N CYS A 497 -1.83 -22.44 17.62
CA CYS A 497 -2.09 -23.86 17.75
C CYS A 497 -1.06 -24.63 18.60
N THR A 498 0.08 -24.04 18.98
CA THR A 498 1.26 -24.81 19.44
C THR A 498 1.57 -24.73 20.94
N VAL A 499 0.57 -24.49 21.80
CA VAL A 499 0.73 -24.58 23.28
C VAL A 499 0.10 -25.86 23.89
N LYS A 500 -0.52 -26.74 23.10
CA LYS A 500 -1.24 -27.92 23.63
C LYS A 500 -0.46 -29.25 23.75
N LYS A 501 0.86 -29.29 23.60
CA LYS A 501 1.63 -30.54 23.83
C LYS A 501 2.92 -30.33 24.61
N GLN A 502 2.80 -30.21 25.94
CA GLN A 502 3.88 -30.58 26.87
C GLN A 502 3.40 -30.80 28.33
N THR A 503 2.18 -31.30 28.54
CA THR A 503 1.64 -31.59 29.88
C THR A 503 1.20 -33.04 30.09
N THR A 504 1.60 -33.97 29.22
CA THR A 504 1.22 -35.40 29.33
C THR A 504 2.39 -36.39 29.41
N GLU A 505 3.59 -35.92 29.80
CA GLU A 505 4.69 -36.80 30.23
C GLU A 505 5.12 -36.44 31.65
N ASN A 506 4.28 -36.79 32.63
CA ASN A 506 4.68 -36.96 34.04
C ASN A 506 3.61 -37.72 34.85
N LYS A 507 3.02 -38.75 34.25
CA LYS A 507 2.27 -39.80 34.96
C LYS A 507 2.41 -41.13 34.23
N ARG A 508 3.55 -41.80 34.40
CA ARG A 508 3.68 -43.26 34.37
C ARG A 508 4.78 -43.67 35.33
#